data_AF-A0A091HR29-F1
#
_entry.id   AF-A0A091HR29-F1
#
_cell.length_a   1.000
_cell.length_b   1.000
_cell.length_c   1.000
_cell.angle_alpha   90.00
_cell.angle_beta   90.00
_cell.angle_gamma   90.00
#
_symmetry.space_group_name_H-M   'P 1'
#
loop_
_entity.id
_entity.type
_entity.pdbx_description
1 polymer ?
#
loop_
_entity_poly.entity_id
_entity_poly.type
_entity_poly.pdbx_seq_one_letter_code
_entity_poly.pdbx_strand_id
1 'polypeptide(L)'
;VLKQMGNQFTEICASTYTMEFKAFIVEEVIQCHVSPSRNNVTLTLTGLQANDTGLYVCKMERMYPPPYFMNKGNGTHLYVIDPEPCPDTAIYIWALGATASGFFLYSIIISAILVGKEIKRRRCLTTGVYVKMPSEKLEKQVIPFHITVN
;
A
#
# COMPACT_ATOMS: atom_id res chain seq x y z
N VAL A 1 31.46 22.26 -7.66
CA VAL A 1 31.63 20.79 -7.71
C VAL A 1 31.49 20.34 -9.14
N LEU A 2 32.43 19.56 -9.62
CA LEU A 2 32.47 19.07 -10.98
C LEU A 2 32.24 17.55 -10.99
N LYS A 3 31.28 17.05 -11.76
CA LYS A 3 31.11 15.61 -12.03
C LYS A 3 31.92 15.24 -13.25
N GLN A 4 32.71 14.18 -13.18
CA GLN A 4 33.44 13.67 -14.33
C GLN A 4 32.54 12.74 -15.15
N MET A 5 32.34 13.08 -16.43
CA MET A 5 31.63 12.27 -17.41
C MET A 5 32.62 11.88 -18.52
N GLY A 6 33.32 10.76 -18.32
CA GLY A 6 34.39 10.34 -19.22
C GLY A 6 35.56 11.32 -19.20
N ASN A 7 35.78 12.03 -20.32
CA ASN A 7 36.84 13.04 -20.47
C ASN A 7 36.35 14.48 -20.25
N GLN A 8 35.07 14.67 -19.92
CA GLN A 8 34.45 15.97 -19.69
C GLN A 8 34.10 16.16 -18.22
N PHE A 9 34.03 17.42 -17.78
CA PHE A 9 33.59 17.80 -16.45
C PHE A 9 32.36 18.68 -16.56
N THR A 10 31.29 18.30 -15.87
CA THR A 10 30.05 19.07 -15.78
C THR A 10 29.98 19.75 -14.42
N GLU A 11 29.64 21.03 -14.39
CA GLU A 11 29.45 21.75 -13.14
C GLU A 11 28.06 21.44 -12.57
N ILE A 12 28.04 20.81 -11.40
CA ILE A 12 26.79 20.37 -10.74
C ILE A 12 26.32 21.41 -9.74
N CYS A 13 27.26 22.03 -9.03
CA CYS A 13 26.95 23.00 -7.99
C CYS A 13 28.07 24.04 -7.87
N ALA A 14 27.68 25.31 -7.82
CA ALA A 14 28.58 26.43 -7.66
C ALA A 14 28.14 27.28 -6.45
N SER A 15 29.09 27.83 -5.71
CA SER A 15 28.76 28.81 -4.68
C SER A 15 29.89 29.80 -4.53
N THR A 16 29.51 31.06 -4.34
CA THR A 16 30.44 32.17 -4.14
C THR A 16 30.20 32.77 -2.77
N TYR A 17 31.28 33.02 -2.04
CA TYR A 17 31.25 33.62 -0.71
C TYR A 17 32.12 34.88 -0.71
N THR A 18 31.47 36.05 -0.75
CA THR A 18 32.17 37.35 -0.77
C THR A 18 31.89 38.19 0.48
N MET A 19 30.69 38.12 1.05
CA MET A 19 30.26 38.63 2.37
C MET A 19 28.79 38.22 2.63
N GLU A 20 28.03 37.96 1.56
CA GLU A 20 26.74 37.24 1.56
C GLU A 20 26.91 35.87 0.89
N PHE A 21 26.24 34.85 1.43
CA PHE A 21 26.26 33.52 0.85
C PHE A 21 25.25 33.44 -0.31
N LYS A 22 25.76 33.22 -1.54
CA LYS A 22 24.91 32.93 -2.70
C LYS A 22 25.36 31.60 -3.31
N ALA A 23 24.52 30.57 -3.13
CA ALA A 23 24.66 29.30 -3.84
C ALA A 23 23.84 29.37 -5.14
N PHE A 24 24.41 28.81 -6.21
CA PHE A 24 23.74 28.68 -7.50
C PHE A 24 23.78 27.22 -7.93
N ILE A 25 22.60 26.68 -8.24
CA ILE A 25 22.43 25.32 -8.74
C ILE A 25 22.53 25.40 -10.27
N VAL A 26 23.40 24.58 -10.86
CA VAL A 26 23.60 24.56 -12.32
C VAL A 26 22.75 23.46 -12.97
N GLU A 27 22.31 22.46 -12.21
CA GLU A 27 21.48 21.34 -12.70
C GLU A 27 20.16 21.27 -11.90
N GLU A 28 19.01 21.51 -12.55
CA GLU A 28 17.70 21.74 -11.90
C GLU A 28 17.19 20.59 -11.01
N VAL A 29 17.72 19.37 -11.19
CA VAL A 29 17.24 18.15 -10.49
C VAL A 29 17.97 17.91 -9.16
N ILE A 30 19.24 18.31 -9.06
CA ILE A 30 20.07 18.04 -7.88
C ILE A 30 20.05 19.27 -6.97
N GLN A 31 19.47 19.11 -5.79
CA GLN A 31 19.47 20.16 -4.78
C GLN A 31 20.84 20.25 -4.12
N CYS A 32 21.47 21.42 -4.23
CA CYS A 32 22.77 21.68 -3.61
C CYS A 32 22.65 22.69 -2.48
N HIS A 33 23.10 22.29 -1.29
CA HIS A 33 23.28 23.17 -0.15
C HIS A 33 24.77 23.28 0.19
N VAL A 34 25.28 24.51 0.30
CA VAL A 34 26.68 24.75 0.63
C VAL A 34 26.75 25.42 2.00
N SER A 35 27.56 24.89 2.90
CA SER A 35 27.76 25.43 4.24
C SER A 35 29.24 25.75 4.43
N PRO A 36 29.64 27.03 4.36
CA PRO A 36 31.02 27.42 4.63
C PRO A 36 31.33 27.27 6.14
N SER A 37 32.51 26.73 6.45
CA SER A 37 33.11 26.71 7.79
C SER A 37 34.45 27.46 7.75
N ARG A 38 35.10 27.66 8.90
CA ARG A 38 36.33 28.49 9.00
C ARG A 38 37.44 28.04 8.04
N ASN A 39 37.62 26.73 7.88
CA ASN A 39 38.71 26.15 7.08
C ASN A 39 38.22 25.18 6.00
N ASN A 40 36.96 24.77 6.07
CA ASN A 40 36.38 23.74 5.22
C ASN A 40 35.08 24.24 4.62
N VAL A 41 34.68 23.67 3.50
CA VAL A 41 33.36 23.91 2.90
C VAL A 41 32.64 22.57 2.85
N THR A 42 31.48 22.49 3.51
CA THR A 42 30.64 21.31 3.48
C THR A 42 29.60 21.49 2.38
N LEU A 43 29.48 20.47 1.53
CA LEU A 43 28.56 20.46 0.39
C LEU A 43 27.58 19.30 0.62
N THR A 44 26.30 19.60 0.63
CA THR A 44 25.22 18.60 0.75
C THR A 44 24.48 18.55 -0.58
N LEU A 45 24.52 17.39 -1.23
CA LEU A 45 23.78 17.11 -2.46
C LEU A 45 22.59 16.21 -2.12
N THR A 46 21.38 16.64 -2.47
CA THR A 46 20.14 15.88 -2.27
C THR A 46 19.43 15.65 -3.61
N GLY A 47 18.65 14.57 -3.69
CA GLY A 47 17.96 14.20 -4.93
C GLY A 47 18.83 13.48 -5.98
N LEU A 48 19.98 12.93 -5.57
CA LEU A 48 20.82 12.10 -6.43
C LEU A 48 20.08 10.82 -6.85
N GLN A 49 20.17 10.46 -8.13
CA GLN A 49 19.65 9.20 -8.67
C GLN A 49 20.78 8.20 -8.93
N ALA A 50 20.49 6.91 -9.15
CA ALA A 50 21.55 5.93 -9.48
C ALA A 50 22.41 6.33 -10.70
N ASN A 51 21.82 7.01 -11.69
CA ASN A 51 22.53 7.54 -12.87
C ASN A 51 23.52 8.69 -12.53
N ASP A 52 23.46 9.22 -11.31
CA ASP A 52 24.39 10.24 -10.81
C ASP A 52 25.66 9.65 -10.18
N THR A 53 25.78 8.33 -10.14
CA THR A 53 27.00 7.65 -9.72
C THR A 53 28.20 8.09 -10.56
N GLY A 54 29.32 8.39 -9.90
CA GLY A 54 30.55 8.79 -10.57
C GLY A 54 31.53 9.56 -9.69
N LEU A 55 32.58 10.10 -10.31
CA LEU A 55 33.62 10.85 -9.63
C LEU A 55 33.25 12.33 -9.55
N TYR A 56 33.22 12.87 -8.33
CA TYR A 56 32.94 14.26 -8.04
C TYR A 56 34.20 14.96 -7.54
N VAL A 57 34.59 16.05 -8.18
CA VAL A 57 35.79 16.82 -7.86
C VAL A 57 35.41 18.18 -7.29
N CYS A 58 35.91 18.48 -6.09
CA CYS A 58 35.77 19.81 -5.51
C CYS A 58 36.79 20.76 -6.16
N LYS A 59 36.30 21.90 -6.67
CA LYS A 59 37.11 22.99 -7.19
C LYS A 59 36.84 24.21 -6.32
N MET A 60 37.91 24.79 -5.76
CA MET A 60 37.85 25.95 -4.88
C MET A 60 38.68 27.08 -5.46
N GLU A 61 38.10 28.28 -5.48
CA GLU A 61 38.73 29.50 -5.96
C GLU A 61 38.68 30.57 -4.88
N ARG A 62 39.85 31.17 -4.57
CA ARG A 62 39.97 32.35 -3.72
C ARG A 62 40.43 33.51 -4.59
N MET A 63 39.54 34.46 -4.85
CA MET A 63 39.86 35.70 -5.56
C MET A 63 40.32 36.81 -4.62
N TYR A 64 39.73 36.89 -3.43
CA TYR A 64 40.04 37.89 -2.42
C TYR A 64 40.22 37.23 -1.04
N PRO A 65 41.18 37.69 -0.21
CA PRO A 65 42.21 38.69 -0.52
C PRO A 65 43.23 38.13 -1.53
N PRO A 66 43.78 38.98 -2.43
CA PRO A 66 44.82 38.56 -3.37
C PRO A 66 46.04 37.97 -2.63
N PRO A 67 46.79 37.05 -3.26
CA PRO A 67 46.71 36.64 -4.68
C PRO A 67 45.62 35.60 -4.98
N TYR A 68 45.30 35.42 -6.27
CA TYR A 68 44.34 34.40 -6.71
C TYR A 68 44.88 32.99 -6.46
N PHE A 69 44.07 32.15 -5.81
CA PHE A 69 44.38 30.73 -5.60
C PHE A 69 43.27 29.87 -6.17
N MET A 70 43.64 28.86 -6.97
CA MET A 70 42.74 27.80 -7.41
C MET A 70 43.28 26.46 -6.96
N ASN A 71 42.46 25.69 -6.25
CA ASN A 71 42.78 24.32 -5.85
C ASN A 71 41.69 23.36 -6.33
N LYS A 72 42.10 22.18 -6.77
CA LYS A 72 41.22 21.05 -7.06
C LYS A 72 41.54 19.93 -6.08
N GLY A 73 40.51 19.31 -5.51
CA GLY A 73 40.67 18.12 -4.70
C GLY A 73 40.94 16.89 -5.57
N ASN A 74 41.33 15.78 -4.92
CA ASN A 74 41.56 14.50 -5.60
C ASN A 74 40.26 13.84 -6.11
N GLY A 75 39.11 14.33 -5.64
CA GLY A 75 37.79 13.81 -5.98
C GLY A 75 37.30 12.71 -5.05
N THR A 76 35.99 12.49 -5.07
CA THR A 76 35.28 11.48 -4.29
C THR A 76 34.36 10.71 -5.22
N HIS A 77 34.47 9.38 -5.22
CA HIS A 77 33.57 8.53 -6.00
C HIS A 77 32.28 8.31 -5.19
N LEU A 78 31.17 8.82 -5.71
CA LEU A 78 29.85 8.60 -5.13
C LEU A 78 29.19 7.42 -5.83
N TYR A 79 28.73 6.44 -5.06
CA TYR A 79 27.92 5.32 -5.53
C TYR A 79 26.51 5.48 -4.99
N VAL A 80 25.58 5.83 -5.87
CA VAL A 80 24.18 6.09 -5.52
C VAL A 80 23.39 4.83 -5.85
N ILE A 81 22.74 4.26 -4.84
CA ILE A 81 21.95 3.05 -4.97
C ILE A 81 20.49 3.47 -4.95
N ASP A 82 19.73 3.04 -5.95
CA ASP A 82 18.28 3.22 -5.91
C ASP A 82 17.72 2.33 -4.80
N PRO A 83 16.86 2.86 -3.92
CA PRO A 83 16.18 2.04 -2.93
C PRO A 83 15.39 0.95 -3.68
N GLU A 84 15.51 -0.30 -3.22
CA GLU A 84 14.69 -1.38 -3.74
C GLU A 84 13.21 -0.96 -3.65
N PRO A 85 12.40 -1.23 -4.69
CA PRO A 85 10.99 -0.86 -4.67
C PRO A 85 10.33 -1.56 -3.47
N CYS A 86 9.93 -0.77 -2.48
CA CYS A 86 9.14 -1.27 -1.36
C CYS A 86 7.92 -2.00 -1.93
N PRO A 87 7.60 -3.22 -1.48
CA PRO A 87 6.42 -3.92 -1.97
C PRO A 87 5.18 -3.08 -1.72
N ASP A 88 4.39 -2.83 -2.76
CA ASP A 88 3.19 -2.01 -2.71
C ASP A 88 2.25 -2.53 -1.62
N THR A 89 2.19 -1.80 -0.50
CA THR A 89 1.33 -2.13 0.65
C THR A 89 -0.14 -2.22 0.24
N ALA A 90 -0.55 -1.47 -0.78
CA ALA A 90 -1.87 -1.56 -1.39
C ALA A 90 -2.16 -2.96 -1.95
N ILE A 91 -1.23 -3.57 -2.71
CA ILE A 91 -1.41 -4.90 -3.29
C ILE A 91 -1.59 -5.94 -2.17
N TYR A 92 -0.81 -5.81 -1.10
CA TYR A 92 -0.90 -6.72 0.05
C TYR A 92 -2.25 -6.59 0.78
N ILE A 93 -2.74 -5.36 0.96
CA ILE A 93 -4.06 -5.09 1.57
C ILE A 93 -5.19 -5.67 0.72
N TRP A 94 -5.15 -5.48 -0.61
CA TRP A 94 -6.14 -6.06 -1.52
C TRP A 94 -6.09 -7.59 -1.52
N ALA A 95 -4.90 -8.19 -1.49
CA ALA A 95 -4.74 -9.64 -1.41
C ALA A 95 -5.33 -10.22 -0.11
N LEU A 96 -5.05 -9.58 1.04
CA LEU A 96 -5.63 -9.97 2.33
C LEU A 96 -7.14 -9.79 2.35
N GLY A 97 -7.65 -8.69 1.81
CA GLY A 97 -9.08 -8.41 1.71
C GLY A 97 -9.82 -9.44 0.86
N ALA A 98 -9.28 -9.77 -0.32
CA ALA A 98 -9.85 -10.79 -1.20
C ALA A 98 -9.87 -12.16 -0.52
N THR A 99 -8.80 -12.51 0.19
CA THR A 99 -8.68 -13.79 0.92
C THR A 99 -9.72 -13.87 2.04
N ALA A 100 -9.84 -12.84 2.88
CA ALA A 100 -10.80 -12.79 3.97
C ALA A 100 -12.26 -12.85 3.47
N SER A 101 -12.58 -12.13 2.40
CA SER A 101 -13.90 -12.13 1.77
C SER A 101 -14.32 -13.53 1.31
N GLY A 102 -13.41 -14.26 0.65
CA GLY A 102 -13.66 -15.62 0.20
C GLY A 102 -13.97 -16.58 1.35
N PHE A 103 -13.19 -16.52 2.44
CA PHE A 103 -13.45 -17.35 3.63
C PHE A 103 -14.80 -17.02 4.30
N PHE A 104 -15.19 -15.75 4.37
CA PHE A 104 -16.49 -15.35 4.92
C PHE A 104 -17.65 -15.90 4.09
N LEU A 105 -17.62 -15.75 2.77
CA LEU A 105 -18.66 -16.28 1.89
C LEU A 105 -18.75 -17.80 1.98
N TYR A 106 -17.62 -18.49 2.03
CA TYR A 106 -17.57 -19.95 2.18
C TYR A 106 -18.23 -20.44 3.47
N SER A 107 -17.97 -19.76 4.59
CA SER A 107 -18.59 -20.06 5.89
C SER A 107 -20.11 -19.93 5.87
N ILE A 108 -20.62 -18.87 5.22
CA ILE A 108 -22.06 -18.63 5.06
C ILE A 108 -22.70 -19.74 4.22
N ILE A 109 -22.08 -20.11 3.10
CA ILE A 109 -22.62 -21.14 2.19
C ILE A 109 -22.71 -22.50 2.90
N ILE A 110 -21.65 -22.93 3.61
CA ILE A 110 -21.67 -24.18 4.36
C ILE A 110 -22.79 -24.18 5.41
N SER A 111 -22.89 -23.09 6.16
CA SER A 111 -23.91 -22.93 7.21
C SER A 111 -25.32 -23.07 6.62
N ALA A 112 -25.59 -22.43 5.48
CA ALA A 112 -26.87 -22.53 4.79
C ALA A 112 -27.18 -23.96 4.30
N ILE A 113 -26.20 -24.69 3.77
CA ILE A 113 -26.37 -26.08 3.32
C ILE A 113 -26.72 -27.01 4.50
N LEU A 114 -26.00 -26.87 5.62
CA LEU A 114 -26.24 -27.69 6.82
C LEU A 114 -27.62 -27.42 7.43
N VAL A 115 -28.00 -26.14 7.58
CA VAL A 115 -29.31 -25.74 8.08
C VAL A 115 -30.41 -26.22 7.14
N GLY A 116 -30.24 -26.08 5.82
CA GLY A 116 -31.20 -26.56 4.83
C GLY A 116 -31.40 -28.07 4.87
N LYS A 117 -30.32 -28.84 5.04
CA LYS A 117 -30.39 -30.30 5.25
C LYS A 117 -31.17 -30.66 6.50
N GLU A 118 -30.93 -29.98 7.61
CA GLU A 118 -31.61 -30.26 8.88
C GLU A 118 -33.10 -29.86 8.84
N ILE A 119 -33.45 -28.72 8.23
CA ILE A 119 -34.85 -28.32 8.01
C ILE A 119 -35.56 -29.34 7.12
N LYS A 120 -34.95 -29.78 6.01
CA LYS A 120 -35.53 -30.80 5.13
C LYS A 120 -35.74 -32.13 5.87
N ARG A 121 -34.76 -32.54 6.67
CA ARG A 121 -34.84 -33.75 7.51
C ARG A 121 -36.02 -33.65 8.50
N ARG A 122 -36.19 -32.53 9.18
CA ARG A 122 -37.31 -32.30 10.11
C ARG A 122 -38.68 -32.23 9.41
N ARG A 123 -38.74 -31.70 8.19
CA ARG A 123 -39.96 -31.62 7.38
C ARG A 123 -40.43 -32.99 6.90
N CYS A 124 -39.52 -33.87 6.50
CA CYS A 124 -39.84 -35.25 6.12
C CYS A 124 -40.32 -36.10 7.30
N LEU A 125 -39.91 -35.81 8.54
CA LEU A 125 -40.42 -36.50 9.74
C LEU A 125 -41.82 -36.03 10.16
N THR A 126 -42.23 -34.81 9.80
CA THR A 126 -43.51 -34.22 10.25
C THR A 126 -44.66 -34.37 9.25
N THR A 127 -44.40 -34.78 8.00
CA THR A 127 -45.44 -35.15 7.04
C THR A 127 -45.93 -36.58 7.27
N GLY A 128 -46.48 -36.85 8.46
CA GLY A 128 -47.33 -38.02 8.70
C GLY A 128 -48.71 -37.78 8.10
N VAL A 129 -49.23 -38.76 7.37
CA VAL A 129 -50.48 -38.76 6.58
C VAL A 129 -51.67 -38.09 7.32
N TYR A 130 -52.12 -36.94 6.84
CA TYR A 130 -53.38 -36.33 7.29
C TYR A 130 -54.55 -37.03 6.60
N VAL A 131 -55.25 -37.90 7.33
CA VAL A 131 -56.48 -38.54 6.85
C VAL A 131 -57.65 -37.57 7.04
N LYS A 132 -58.39 -37.30 5.96
CA LYS A 132 -59.56 -36.43 5.96
C LYS A 132 -60.73 -37.14 6.65
N MET A 133 -61.20 -36.65 7.79
CA MET A 133 -62.40 -37.17 8.46
C MET A 133 -63.66 -36.76 7.66
N PRO A 134 -64.64 -37.67 7.45
CA PRO A 134 -65.87 -37.32 6.76
C PRO A 134 -66.78 -36.47 7.67
N SER A 135 -67.43 -35.48 7.05
CA SER A 135 -68.31 -34.51 7.69
C SER A 135 -69.56 -35.20 8.27
N GLU A 136 -69.85 -34.96 9.55
CA GLU A 136 -71.14 -35.27 10.18
C GLU A 136 -72.24 -34.42 9.53
N LYS A 137 -72.85 -34.97 8.49
CA LYS A 137 -74.18 -34.56 8.03
C LYS A 137 -74.94 -35.81 7.61
N LEU A 138 -75.36 -36.58 8.60
CA LEU A 138 -76.34 -37.64 8.41
C LEU A 138 -77.37 -37.59 9.55
N GLU A 139 -78.43 -36.85 9.25
CA GLU A 139 -79.79 -36.98 9.76
C GLU A 139 -80.07 -38.36 10.39
N LYS A 140 -80.27 -38.41 11.71
CA LYS A 140 -80.83 -39.57 12.39
C LYS A 140 -82.11 -39.19 13.12
N GLN A 141 -83.18 -39.45 12.38
CA GLN A 141 -84.58 -39.60 12.76
C GLN A 141 -84.74 -40.24 14.17
N VAL A 142 -85.38 -39.50 15.09
CA VAL A 142 -85.80 -40.02 16.40
C VAL A 142 -87.06 -40.85 16.21
N ILE A 143 -87.02 -42.14 16.52
CA ILE A 143 -88.17 -43.04 16.55
C ILE A 143 -88.54 -43.28 18.02
N PRO A 144 -89.76 -43.01 18.48
CA PRO A 144 -90.16 -43.29 19.86
C PRO A 144 -90.51 -44.77 20.04
N PHE A 145 -89.99 -45.40 21.09
CA PHE A 145 -90.40 -46.75 21.50
C PHE A 145 -91.30 -46.64 22.74
N HIS A 146 -92.53 -47.15 22.65
CA HIS A 146 -93.43 -47.33 23.78
C HIS A 146 -93.04 -48.59 24.57
N ILE A 147 -92.91 -48.46 25.89
CA ILE A 147 -92.71 -49.59 26.81
C ILE A 147 -94.06 -49.90 27.46
N THR A 148 -94.64 -51.05 27.14
CA THR A 148 -95.73 -51.65 27.93
C THR A 148 -95.14 -52.64 28.91
N VAL A 149 -95.36 -52.42 30.20
CA VAL A 149 -95.05 -53.36 31.28
C VAL A 149 -96.29 -54.22 31.52
N ASN A 150 -96.13 -55.54 31.49
CA ASN A 150 -97.12 -56.53 31.93
C ASN A 150 -96.94 -56.86 33.40
#